data_AF-A0A1H0NHF9-F1
#
_entry.id   AF-A0A1H0NHF9-F1
#
_cell.length_a   1.000
_cell.length_b   1.000
_cell.length_c   1.000
_cell.angle_alpha   90.00
_cell.angle_beta   90.00
_cell.angle_gamma   90.00
#
_symmetry.space_group_name_H-M   'P 1'
#
loop_
_entity.id
_entity.type
_entity.pdbx_description
1 polymer ?
#
loop_
_entity_poly.entity_id
_entity_poly.type
_entity_poly.pdbx_seq_one_letter_code
_entity_poly.pdbx_strand_id
1 'polypeptide(L)'
;MSSIQEPNLSKQSTIYSYTLMKRIYHSLYKLILYFIVLALAVFYKFDPTNWLPLVVSYPLLLIFHTLLVRIYFQFTIGMAMRGWSYRWGIFWYGFLPEGNASIRLVSKIQLHLFWIGLSMITLLYPWIPERWLIHLTIFHFWMLMPRLWILFRFRPYRKAGLIKITDKDTSCFMQ
;
A
#
# COMPACT_ATOMS: atom_id res chain seq x y z
N MET A 1 -33.76 -41.23 1.54
CA MET A 1 -33.83 -39.92 0.85
C MET A 1 -33.53 -38.85 1.88
N SER A 2 -32.30 -38.35 1.93
CA SER A 2 -31.89 -37.27 2.85
C SER A 2 -32.35 -35.94 2.29
N SER A 3 -33.26 -35.27 2.99
CA SER A 3 -33.67 -33.90 2.69
C SER A 3 -32.49 -32.96 2.94
N ILE A 4 -32.02 -32.30 1.89
CA ILE A 4 -31.08 -31.19 1.99
C ILE A 4 -31.87 -30.03 2.58
N GLN A 5 -31.65 -29.74 3.87
CA GLN A 5 -32.16 -28.51 4.48
C GLN A 5 -31.41 -27.33 3.88
N GLU A 6 -32.07 -26.58 3.01
CA GLU A 6 -31.58 -25.27 2.61
C GLU A 6 -31.56 -24.36 3.85
N PRO A 7 -30.44 -23.69 4.16
CA PRO A 7 -30.39 -22.76 5.28
C PRO A 7 -31.38 -21.64 5.00
N ASN A 8 -32.32 -21.43 5.94
CA ASN A 8 -33.30 -20.34 5.93
C ASN A 8 -32.55 -18.99 5.99
N LEU A 9 -32.12 -18.49 4.83
CA LEU A 9 -31.66 -17.13 4.64
C LEU A 9 -32.83 -16.20 4.97
N SER A 10 -32.64 -15.34 5.98
CA SER A 10 -33.63 -14.35 6.35
C SER A 10 -34.03 -13.52 5.12
N LYS A 11 -35.32 -13.19 4.97
CA LYS A 11 -35.88 -12.42 3.85
C LYS A 11 -35.27 -11.01 3.65
N GLN A 12 -34.32 -10.61 4.50
CA GLN A 12 -33.56 -9.35 4.45
C GLN A 12 -32.09 -9.54 4.03
N SER A 13 -31.68 -10.76 3.67
CA SER A 13 -30.33 -11.03 3.14
C SER A 13 -30.24 -10.54 1.68
N THR A 14 -29.79 -9.30 1.47
CA THR A 14 -29.39 -8.84 0.13
C THR A 14 -28.13 -9.59 -0.30
N ILE A 15 -28.27 -10.54 -1.23
CA ILE A 15 -27.12 -11.25 -1.83
C ILE A 15 -26.46 -10.29 -2.83
N TYR A 16 -25.34 -9.70 -2.41
CA TYR A 16 -24.49 -8.92 -3.31
C TYR A 16 -23.68 -9.88 -4.19
N SER A 17 -23.97 -9.90 -5.49
CA SER A 17 -23.22 -10.69 -6.46
C SER A 17 -21.95 -9.96 -6.87
N TYR A 18 -20.82 -10.31 -6.25
CA TYR A 18 -19.52 -9.75 -6.61
C TYR A 18 -18.85 -10.59 -7.70
N THR A 19 -18.45 -9.94 -8.78
CA THR A 19 -17.72 -10.58 -9.87
C THR A 19 -16.23 -10.26 -9.77
N LEU A 20 -15.38 -11.30 -9.75
CA LEU A 20 -13.93 -11.14 -9.72
C LEU A 20 -13.44 -10.75 -11.12
N MET A 21 -12.99 -9.51 -11.28
CA MET A 21 -12.53 -8.99 -12.58
C MET A 21 -11.06 -9.31 -12.83
N LYS A 22 -10.23 -9.15 -11.80
CA LYS A 22 -8.77 -9.25 -11.97
C LYS A 22 -8.09 -9.57 -10.66
N ARG A 23 -7.18 -10.54 -10.71
CA ARG A 23 -6.37 -10.97 -9.58
C ARG A 23 -4.89 -10.87 -9.92
N ILE A 24 -4.12 -10.23 -9.05
CA ILE A 24 -2.67 -10.10 -9.18
C ILE A 24 -2.03 -10.90 -8.06
N TYR A 25 -1.34 -11.97 -8.44
CA TYR A 25 -0.59 -12.81 -7.51
C TYR A 25 0.77 -12.20 -7.19
N HIS A 26 1.13 -12.21 -5.91
CA HIS A 26 2.45 -11.80 -5.45
C HIS A 26 3.43 -12.97 -5.64
N SER A 27 4.00 -13.09 -6.85
CA SER A 27 5.00 -14.13 -7.15
C SER A 27 6.32 -13.83 -6.43
N LEU A 28 6.87 -14.84 -5.77
CA LEU A 28 8.16 -14.76 -5.05
C LEU A 28 9.33 -14.34 -5.97
N TYR A 29 9.34 -14.79 -7.23
CA TYR A 29 10.39 -14.40 -8.17
C TYR A 29 10.41 -12.89 -8.44
N LYS A 30 9.23 -12.29 -8.65
CA LYS A 30 9.10 -10.84 -8.87
C LYS A 30 9.51 -10.06 -7.62
N LEU A 31 9.21 -10.60 -6.45
CA LEU A 31 9.64 -10.07 -5.16
C LEU A 31 11.16 -10.10 -5.04
N ILE A 32 11.81 -11.24 -5.29
CA ILE A 32 13.27 -11.37 -5.19
C ILE A 32 13.95 -10.36 -6.13
N LEU A 33 13.51 -10.27 -7.38
CA LEU A 33 14.03 -9.29 -8.33
C LEU A 33 13.87 -7.86 -7.80
N TYR A 34 12.71 -7.56 -7.20
CA TYR A 34 12.44 -6.24 -6.62
C TYR A 34 13.36 -5.88 -5.44
N PHE A 35 13.67 -6.84 -4.57
CA PHE A 35 14.62 -6.62 -3.46
C PHE A 35 16.07 -6.56 -3.94
N ILE A 36 16.43 -7.30 -5.01
CA ILE A 36 17.77 -7.19 -5.62
C ILE A 36 18.00 -5.77 -6.16
N VAL A 37 16.98 -5.17 -6.80
CA VAL A 37 17.07 -3.78 -7.27
C VAL A 37 17.28 -2.80 -6.12
N LEU A 38 16.60 -2.99 -4.98
CA LEU A 38 16.85 -2.18 -3.79
C LEU A 38 18.27 -2.35 -3.27
N ALA A 39 18.73 -3.60 -3.12
CA ALA A 39 20.07 -3.89 -2.65
C ALA A 39 21.10 -3.19 -3.55
N LEU A 40 20.96 -3.31 -4.87
CA LEU A 40 21.85 -2.65 -5.83
C LEU A 40 21.81 -1.12 -5.70
N ALA A 41 20.62 -0.52 -5.53
CA ALA A 41 20.47 0.92 -5.35
C ALA A 41 21.07 1.43 -4.02
N VAL A 42 20.97 0.64 -2.95
CA VAL A 42 21.54 0.94 -1.63
C VAL A 42 23.06 0.78 -1.62
N PHE A 43 23.57 -0.30 -2.22
CA PHE A 43 25.01 -0.56 -2.29
C PHE A 43 25.72 0.35 -3.31
N TYR A 44 24.97 0.98 -4.21
CA TYR A 44 25.50 1.98 -5.13
C TYR A 44 26.04 3.19 -4.34
N LYS A 45 27.37 3.32 -4.31
CA LYS A 45 28.11 4.34 -3.52
C LYS A 45 27.90 4.21 -2.00
N PHE A 46 27.75 2.99 -1.50
CA PHE A 46 27.71 2.75 -0.06
C PHE A 46 29.06 3.07 0.58
N ASP A 47 29.02 3.90 1.62
CA ASP A 47 30.18 4.27 2.44
C ASP A 47 30.05 3.55 3.80
N PRO A 48 30.94 2.58 4.12
CA PRO A 48 30.87 1.80 5.35
C PRO A 48 30.94 2.64 6.62
N THR A 49 31.54 3.82 6.57
CA THR A 49 31.69 4.71 7.71
C THR A 49 30.35 5.34 8.14
N ASN A 50 29.38 5.44 7.23
CA ASN A 50 28.11 6.13 7.43
C ASN A 50 26.91 5.19 7.22
N TRP A 51 26.78 4.16 8.06
CA TRP A 51 25.67 3.18 7.98
C TRP A 51 24.36 3.67 8.64
N LEU A 52 24.42 4.70 9.48
CA LEU A 52 23.26 5.20 10.24
C LEU A 52 22.09 5.68 9.34
N PRO A 53 22.33 6.46 8.26
CA PRO A 53 21.26 6.88 7.35
C PRO A 53 20.53 5.69 6.71
N LEU A 54 21.25 4.61 6.41
CA LEU A 54 20.67 3.41 5.81
C LEU A 54 19.65 2.76 6.76
N VAL A 55 20.07 2.53 8.01
CA VAL A 55 19.26 1.80 9.00
C VAL A 55 18.08 2.65 9.48
N VAL A 56 18.28 3.96 9.63
CA VAL A 56 17.25 4.86 10.18
C VAL A 56 16.23 5.31 9.13
N SER A 57 16.60 5.42 7.85
CA SER A 57 15.68 5.91 6.81
C SER A 57 14.44 5.03 6.64
N TYR A 58 14.59 3.70 6.70
CA TYR A 58 13.47 2.77 6.56
C TYR A 58 12.40 2.93 7.66
N PRO A 59 12.72 2.79 8.97
CA PRO A 59 11.73 2.96 10.02
C PRO A 59 11.18 4.38 10.09
N LEU A 60 12.01 5.39 9.78
CA LEU A 60 11.57 6.79 9.76
C LEU A 60 10.48 7.03 8.72
N LEU A 61 10.66 6.55 7.48
CA LEU A 61 9.65 6.67 6.42
C LEU A 61 8.37 5.91 6.75
N LEU A 62 8.51 4.76 7.39
CA LEU A 62 7.41 3.90 7.78
C LEU A 62 6.55 4.57 8.86
N ILE A 63 7.17 5.18 9.87
CA ILE A 63 6.48 6.01 10.87
C ILE A 63 5.83 7.21 10.16
N PHE A 64 6.57 7.91 9.31
CA PHE A 64 6.03 9.05 8.57
C PHE A 64 4.80 8.67 7.72
N HIS A 65 4.85 7.54 7.01
CA HIS A 65 3.72 7.07 6.20
C HIS A 65 2.49 6.74 7.04
N THR A 66 2.69 6.06 8.19
CA THR A 66 1.59 5.74 9.10
C THR A 66 0.94 6.99 9.69
N LEU A 67 1.75 7.99 10.07
CA LEU A 67 1.26 9.28 10.54
C LEU A 67 0.48 10.01 9.45
N LEU A 68 0.98 10.08 8.22
CA LEU A 68 0.28 10.73 7.11
C LEU A 68 -1.07 10.09 6.83
N VAL A 69 -1.16 8.77 6.83
CA VAL A 69 -2.45 8.07 6.64
C VAL A 69 -3.39 8.39 7.80
N ARG A 70 -2.90 8.36 9.05
CA ARG A 70 -3.71 8.67 10.23
C ARG A 70 -4.25 10.11 10.20
N ILE A 71 -3.41 11.07 9.87
CA ILE A 71 -3.77 12.49 9.69
C ILE A 71 -4.83 12.61 8.58
N TYR A 72 -4.60 11.99 7.43
CA TYR A 72 -5.56 12.02 6.31
C TYR A 72 -6.96 11.54 6.74
N PHE A 73 -7.05 10.42 7.46
CA PHE A 73 -8.34 9.90 7.95
C PHE A 73 -8.96 10.81 9.02
N GLN A 74 -8.15 11.38 9.91
CA GLN A 74 -8.62 12.32 10.93
C GLN A 74 -9.29 13.54 10.31
N PHE A 75 -8.65 14.14 9.30
CA PHE A 75 -9.13 15.38 8.67
C PHE A 75 -10.21 15.15 7.61
N THR A 76 -10.17 14.04 6.87
CA THR A 76 -11.08 13.85 5.71
C THR A 76 -12.37 13.13 6.07
N ILE A 77 -12.33 12.17 7.01
CA ILE A 77 -13.41 11.19 7.22
C ILE A 77 -13.93 11.22 8.68
N GLY A 78 -13.43 12.14 9.53
CA GLY A 78 -13.97 12.34 10.88
C GLY A 78 -13.87 11.10 11.77
N MET A 79 -12.70 10.45 11.79
CA MET A 79 -12.39 9.26 12.61
C MET A 79 -13.04 7.93 12.21
N ALA A 80 -13.70 7.81 11.04
CA ALA A 80 -14.11 6.50 10.54
C ALA A 80 -12.92 5.71 9.94
N MET A 81 -11.96 5.33 10.78
CA MET A 81 -10.94 4.29 10.50
C MET A 81 -11.54 2.87 10.50
N ARG A 82 -12.85 2.74 10.71
CA ARG A 82 -13.54 1.47 10.87
C ARG A 82 -13.38 0.64 9.58
N GLY A 83 -12.67 -0.48 9.68
CA GLY A 83 -12.33 -1.35 8.55
C GLY A 83 -10.97 -1.07 7.89
N TRP A 84 -10.10 -0.27 8.52
CA TRP A 84 -8.68 -0.14 8.17
C TRP A 84 -7.82 -0.56 9.34
N SER A 85 -6.91 -1.51 9.11
CA SER A 85 -5.96 -1.97 10.12
C SER A 85 -4.55 -2.03 9.57
N TYR A 86 -3.61 -2.14 10.50
CA TYR A 86 -2.22 -2.29 10.16
C TYR A 86 -1.96 -3.72 9.71
N ARG A 87 -1.56 -3.89 8.44
CA ARG A 87 -1.25 -5.20 7.87
C ARG A 87 0.20 -5.26 7.40
N TRP A 88 0.76 -6.44 7.62
CA TRP A 88 2.14 -6.78 7.31
C TRP A 88 2.15 -7.59 6.01
N GLY A 89 2.00 -6.89 4.87
CA GLY A 89 2.19 -7.46 3.54
C GLY A 89 3.52 -7.04 2.96
N ILE A 90 4.15 -7.92 2.18
CA ILE A 90 5.43 -7.64 1.50
C ILE A 90 5.37 -6.38 0.62
N PHE A 91 4.33 -6.27 -0.23
CA PHE A 91 4.12 -5.08 -1.07
C PHE A 91 3.27 -4.02 -0.37
N TRP A 92 2.52 -4.45 0.64
CA TRP A 92 1.49 -3.67 1.32
C TRP A 92 1.79 -3.67 2.81
N TYR A 93 2.81 -2.90 3.16
CA TYR A 93 3.23 -2.66 4.53
C TYR A 93 2.60 -1.36 5.04
N GLY A 94 1.70 -1.42 6.02
CA GLY A 94 1.12 -0.23 6.64
C GLY A 94 -0.38 -0.32 6.89
N PHE A 95 -1.05 0.83 6.94
CA PHE A 95 -2.50 0.92 7.13
C PHE A 95 -3.25 0.60 5.83
N LEU A 96 -4.03 -0.47 5.85
CA LEU A 96 -4.74 -1.04 4.70
C LEU A 96 -6.20 -1.35 5.06
N PRO A 97 -7.11 -1.37 4.08
CA PRO A 97 -8.48 -1.80 4.32
C PRO A 97 -8.54 -3.30 4.63
N GLU A 98 -9.30 -3.67 5.66
CA GLU A 98 -9.55 -5.07 6.06
C GLU A 98 -10.52 -5.77 5.10
N GLY A 99 -11.40 -5.01 4.47
CA GLY A 99 -12.44 -5.51 3.56
C GLY A 99 -12.33 -4.98 2.15
N ASN A 100 -13.46 -4.97 1.46
CA ASN A 100 -13.60 -4.39 0.14
C ASN A 100 -13.58 -2.86 0.25
N ALA A 101 -12.54 -2.22 -0.27
CA ALA A 101 -12.45 -0.76 -0.34
C ALA A 101 -12.59 -0.27 -1.78
N SER A 102 -13.10 0.95 -1.98
CA SER A 102 -13.12 1.50 -3.33
C SER A 102 -11.70 1.74 -3.86
N ILE A 103 -11.43 1.30 -5.09
CA ILE A 103 -10.13 1.52 -5.75
C ILE A 103 -9.80 3.02 -5.80
N ARG A 104 -10.81 3.86 -5.97
CA ARG A 104 -10.68 5.32 -6.00
C ARG A 104 -10.11 5.86 -4.69
N LEU A 105 -10.62 5.42 -3.54
CA LEU A 105 -10.16 5.87 -2.23
C LEU A 105 -8.71 5.43 -1.99
N VAL A 106 -8.42 4.13 -2.18
CA VAL A 106 -7.06 3.58 -1.97
C VAL A 106 -6.05 4.26 -2.90
N SER A 107 -6.40 4.44 -4.18
CA SER A 107 -5.53 5.13 -5.14
C SER A 107 -5.25 6.57 -4.73
N LYS A 108 -6.26 7.28 -4.22
CA LYS A 108 -6.11 8.67 -3.78
C LYS A 108 -5.15 8.74 -2.60
N ILE A 109 -5.35 7.91 -1.58
CA ILE A 109 -4.50 7.87 -0.39
C ILE A 109 -3.05 7.55 -0.76
N GLN A 110 -2.80 6.51 -1.56
CA GLN A 110 -1.43 6.15 -1.95
C GLN A 110 -0.76 7.24 -2.79
N LEU A 111 -1.51 7.92 -3.67
CA LEU A 111 -0.98 9.03 -4.47
C LEU A 111 -0.67 10.25 -3.60
N HIS A 112 -1.50 10.57 -2.61
CA HIS A 112 -1.22 11.67 -1.68
C HIS A 112 0.00 11.33 -0.82
N LEU A 113 0.11 10.08 -0.36
CA LEU A 113 1.27 9.60 0.39
C LEU A 113 2.58 9.74 -0.40
N PHE A 114 2.53 9.43 -1.70
CA PHE A 114 3.67 9.60 -2.61
C PHE A 114 4.03 11.07 -2.79
N TRP A 115 3.09 11.93 -3.18
CA TRP A 115 3.40 13.34 -3.43
C TRP A 115 3.81 14.09 -2.16
N ILE A 116 3.11 13.89 -1.04
CA ILE A 116 3.43 14.57 0.22
C ILE A 116 4.80 14.10 0.72
N GLY A 117 5.11 12.81 0.63
CA GLY A 117 6.43 12.31 1.04
C GLY A 117 7.55 12.82 0.15
N LEU A 118 7.35 12.86 -1.17
CA LEU A 118 8.33 13.41 -2.09
C LEU A 118 8.57 14.91 -1.86
N SER A 119 7.50 15.68 -1.68
CA SER A 119 7.58 17.10 -1.33
C SER A 119 8.29 17.33 -0.01
N MET A 120 8.04 16.47 1.00
CA MET A 120 8.70 16.57 2.29
C MET A 120 10.21 16.30 2.19
N ILE A 121 10.62 15.26 1.44
CA ILE A 121 12.03 14.95 1.21
C ILE A 121 12.73 16.12 0.49
N THR A 122 12.06 16.70 -0.51
CA THR A 122 12.59 17.87 -1.24
C THR A 122 12.71 19.10 -0.34
N LEU A 123 11.71 19.32 0.53
CA LEU A 123 11.77 20.41 1.51
C LEU A 123 12.92 20.22 2.48
N LEU A 124 13.24 18.99 2.90
CA LEU A 124 14.33 18.70 3.82
C LEU A 124 15.74 18.89 3.20
N TYR A 125 15.84 19.16 1.90
CA TYR A 125 17.09 19.29 1.16
C TYR A 125 18.13 20.24 1.79
N PRO A 126 17.80 21.46 2.23
CA PRO A 126 18.80 22.39 2.77
C PRO A 126 19.16 22.10 4.23
N TRP A 127 18.41 21.26 4.95
CA TRP A 127 18.63 20.97 6.37
C TRP A 127 19.36 19.65 6.63
N ILE A 128 19.36 18.73 5.67
CA ILE A 128 19.83 17.36 5.87
C ILE A 128 21.00 17.05 4.91
N PRO A 129 22.02 16.30 5.34
CA PRO A 129 23.12 15.89 4.45
C PRO A 129 22.62 15.08 3.24
N GLU A 130 23.28 15.26 2.09
CA GLU A 130 22.90 14.61 0.83
C GLU A 130 22.72 13.09 0.94
N ARG A 131 23.58 12.43 1.72
CA ARG A 131 23.51 10.97 1.96
C ARG A 131 22.17 10.54 2.52
N TRP A 132 21.61 11.27 3.48
CA TRP A 132 20.30 10.96 4.05
C TRP A 132 19.17 11.16 3.04
N LEU A 133 19.23 12.22 2.24
CA LEU A 133 18.23 12.51 1.21
C LEU A 133 18.19 11.40 0.15
N ILE A 134 19.35 10.90 -0.27
CA ILE A 134 19.44 9.78 -1.23
C ILE A 134 18.77 8.53 -0.66
N HIS A 135 19.12 8.11 0.56
CA HIS A 135 18.54 6.92 1.18
C HIS A 135 17.04 7.06 1.43
N LEU A 136 16.58 8.22 1.91
CA LEU A 136 15.17 8.52 2.09
C LEU A 136 14.42 8.45 0.75
N THR A 137 15.00 8.99 -0.32
CA THR A 137 14.38 8.93 -1.65
C THR A 137 14.30 7.50 -2.15
N ILE A 138 15.39 6.74 -2.08
CA ILE A 138 15.44 5.33 -2.52
C ILE A 138 14.37 4.51 -1.79
N PHE A 139 14.35 4.57 -0.46
CA PHE A 139 13.36 3.82 0.33
C PHE A 139 11.92 4.30 0.08
N HIS A 140 11.71 5.61 -0.09
CA HIS A 140 10.38 6.16 -0.37
C HIS A 140 9.82 5.64 -1.69
N PHE A 141 10.61 5.72 -2.77
CA PHE A 141 10.23 5.18 -4.07
C PHE A 141 10.04 3.67 -4.00
N TRP A 142 10.95 2.96 -3.31
CA TRP A 142 10.87 1.52 -3.18
C TRP A 142 9.64 1.03 -2.41
N MET A 143 9.17 1.74 -1.39
CA MET A 143 7.95 1.34 -0.67
C MET A 143 6.68 1.54 -1.51
N LEU A 144 6.62 2.62 -2.29
CA LEU A 144 5.39 3.06 -2.95
C LEU A 144 5.26 2.59 -4.40
N MET A 145 6.37 2.36 -5.12
CA MET A 145 6.35 1.89 -6.50
C MET A 145 5.48 0.65 -6.76
N PRO A 146 5.59 -0.46 -6.00
CA PRO A 146 4.80 -1.66 -6.28
C PRO A 146 3.30 -1.39 -6.05
N ARG A 147 2.96 -0.56 -5.06
CA ARG A 147 1.58 -0.17 -4.75
C ARG A 147 0.98 0.65 -5.88
N LEU A 148 1.71 1.67 -6.33
CA LEU A 148 1.28 2.53 -7.44
C LEU A 148 1.17 1.74 -8.75
N TRP A 149 2.08 0.81 -9.01
CA TRP A 149 2.02 -0.07 -10.17
C TRP A 149 0.77 -0.98 -10.16
N ILE A 150 0.48 -1.61 -9.02
CA ILE A 150 -0.73 -2.44 -8.84
C ILE A 150 -1.99 -1.58 -9.05
N LEU A 151 -2.06 -0.40 -8.45
CA LEU A 151 -3.20 0.51 -8.59
C LEU A 151 -3.36 1.03 -10.02
N PHE A 152 -2.26 1.31 -10.71
CA PHE A 152 -2.28 1.70 -12.12
C PHE A 152 -2.84 0.57 -13.00
N ARG A 153 -2.51 -0.69 -12.70
CA ARG A 153 -3.05 -1.86 -13.40
C ARG A 153 -4.54 -2.09 -13.15
N PHE A 154 -5.09 -1.52 -12.07
CA PHE A 154 -6.51 -1.48 -11.74
C PHE A 154 -7.22 -0.19 -12.19
N ARG A 155 -6.53 0.74 -12.85
CA ARG A 155 -7.11 1.99 -13.38
C ARG A 155 -8.39 1.81 -14.20
N PRO A 156 -8.53 0.78 -15.06
CA PRO A 156 -9.78 0.58 -15.83
C PRO A 156 -11.01 0.36 -14.94
N TYR A 157 -10.83 -0.22 -13.76
CA TYR A 157 -11.93 -0.58 -12.85
C TYR A 157 -12.18 0.48 -11.76
N ARG A 158 -11.52 1.65 -11.83
CA ARG A 158 -11.51 2.64 -10.74
C ARG A 158 -12.87 3.25 -10.38
N LYS A 159 -13.85 3.25 -11.28
CA LYS A 159 -15.16 3.92 -11.08
C LYS A 159 -16.11 3.12 -10.17
N ALA A 160 -16.18 1.81 -10.36
CA ALA A 160 -17.10 0.91 -9.64
C ALA A 160 -16.39 -0.28 -8.96
N GLY A 161 -15.07 -0.40 -9.12
CA GLY A 161 -14.32 -1.53 -8.61
C GLY A 161 -13.95 -1.39 -7.14
N LEU A 162 -14.09 -2.51 -6.44
CA LEU A 162 -13.66 -2.73 -5.07
C LEU A 162 -12.34 -3.50 -5.08
N ILE A 163 -11.38 -3.06 -4.30
CA ILE A 163 -10.11 -3.74 -4.09
C ILE A 163 -10.14 -4.48 -2.76
N LYS A 164 -9.74 -5.75 -2.81
CA LYS A 164 -9.45 -6.56 -1.63
C LYS A 164 -7.96 -6.86 -1.63
N ILE A 165 -7.28 -6.42 -0.59
CA ILE A 165 -5.85 -6.61 -0.44
C ILE A 165 -5.63 -7.75 0.54
N THR A 166 -4.93 -8.79 0.11
CA THR A 166 -4.52 -9.93 0.93
C THR A 166 -3.00 -10.05 0.84
N ASP A 167 -2.38 -10.74 1.79
CA ASP A 167 -0.92 -10.85 1.86
C ASP A 167 -0.34 -11.58 0.62
N LYS A 168 -1.10 -12.54 0.08
CA LYS A 168 -0.72 -13.36 -1.09
C LYS A 168 -1.15 -12.78 -2.44
N ASP A 169 -2.19 -11.96 -2.45
CA ASP A 169 -2.81 -11.48 -3.67
C ASP A 169 -3.59 -10.17 -3.50
N THR A 170 -3.63 -9.40 -4.57
CA THR A 170 -4.50 -8.24 -4.68
C THR A 170 -5.58 -8.52 -5.72
N SER A 171 -6.84 -8.49 -5.28
CA SER A 171 -8.01 -8.84 -6.10
C SER A 171 -8.93 -7.65 -6.30
N CYS A 172 -9.49 -7.52 -7.51
CA CYS A 172 -10.44 -6.49 -7.89
C CYS A 172 -11.80 -7.12 -8.18
N PHE A 173 -12.81 -6.67 -7.44
CA PHE A 173 -14.20 -7.06 -7.60
C PHE A 173 -15.00 -5.92 -8.24
N MET A 174 -16.01 -6.27 -9.02
CA MET A 174 -17.08 -5.35 -9.43
C MET A 174 -18.40 -5.81 -8.84
N GLN A 175 -19.23 -4.84 -8.49
CA GLN A 175 -20.62 -5.02 -8.08
C GLN A 175 -21.54 -4.72 -9.26
#